data_AF-A0A7V0VED8-F1
#
_entry.id   AF-A0A7V0VED8-F1
#
_cell.length_a   1.000
_cell.length_b   1.000
_cell.length_c   1.000
_cell.angle_alpha   90.00
_cell.angle_beta   90.00
_cell.angle_gamma   90.00
#
_symmetry.space_group_name_H-M   'P 1'
#
loop_
_entity.id
_entity.type
_entity.pdbx_description
1 polymer ?
#
loop_
_entity_poly.entity_id
_entity_poly.type
_entity_poly.pdbx_seq_one_letter_code
_entity_poly.pdbx_strand_id
1 'polypeptide(L)'
;MKKIISILFISFLIISCSKTEDLISPYHYSVIQKVSNFKLDAVDTTFTGKRRVRMSWEISDTSNLRYFEIYRSQKNPDNYKIIASNYKQFAFADSALPTINDSLRLYYLVFPIGTKTDVRTGVQVSFIGPPSDTLIVTVKKLK
;
A
#
# COMPACT_ATOMS: atom_id res chain seq x y z
N MET A 1 -20.93 72.48 -7.68
CA MET A 1 -20.74 71.07 -8.12
C MET A 1 -19.48 70.45 -7.49
N LYS A 2 -19.31 70.52 -6.16
CA LYS A 2 -18.12 69.97 -5.46
C LYS A 2 -18.44 68.93 -4.37
N LYS A 3 -19.71 68.72 -4.02
CA LYS A 3 -20.12 67.81 -2.94
C LYS A 3 -20.47 66.38 -3.41
N ILE A 4 -20.67 66.16 -4.70
CA ILE A 4 -21.10 64.85 -5.25
C ILE A 4 -19.92 63.88 -5.39
N ILE A 5 -18.70 64.39 -5.61
CA ILE A 5 -17.49 63.56 -5.81
C ILE A 5 -17.02 62.89 -4.51
N SER A 6 -17.31 63.48 -3.34
CA SER A 6 -16.84 62.94 -2.06
C SER A 6 -17.61 61.69 -1.59
N ILE A 7 -18.83 61.48 -2.09
CA ILE A 7 -19.68 60.34 -1.69
C ILE A 7 -19.32 59.08 -2.51
N LEU A 8 -18.84 59.25 -3.74
CA LEU A 8 -18.50 58.14 -4.64
C LEU A 8 -17.20 57.40 -4.22
N PHE A 9 -16.31 58.07 -3.49
CA PHE A 9 -15.05 57.48 -3.03
C PHE A 9 -15.20 56.65 -1.75
N ILE A 10 -16.20 56.98 -0.91
CA ILE A 10 -16.48 56.29 0.34
C ILE A 10 -17.23 54.97 0.10
N SER A 11 -18.07 54.91 -0.94
CA SER A 11 -18.80 53.68 -1.30
C SER A 11 -17.92 52.58 -1.90
N PHE A 12 -16.72 52.89 -2.38
CA PHE A 12 -15.80 51.89 -2.93
C PHE A 12 -15.01 51.12 -1.84
N LEU A 13 -14.87 51.70 -0.65
CA LEU A 13 -14.07 51.11 0.44
C LEU A 13 -14.81 50.04 1.26
N ILE A 14 -16.14 49.94 1.11
CA ILE A 14 -16.97 48.99 1.89
C ILE A 14 -17.28 47.68 1.15
N ILE A 15 -16.92 47.55 -0.13
CA ILE A 15 -17.24 46.35 -0.94
C ILE A 15 -16.05 45.38 -1.03
N SER A 16 -14.85 45.79 -0.61
CA SER A 16 -13.64 44.95 -0.73
C SER A 16 -13.42 44.00 0.45
N CYS A 17 -14.48 43.53 1.11
CA CYS A 17 -14.40 42.44 2.09
C CYS A 17 -14.80 41.11 1.41
N SER A 18 -14.06 40.72 0.37
CA SER A 18 -14.12 39.35 -0.13
C SER A 18 -13.51 38.45 0.94
N LYS A 19 -14.29 37.49 1.46
CA LYS A 19 -13.78 36.45 2.36
C LYS A 19 -12.56 35.81 1.72
N THR A 20 -11.50 35.61 2.51
CA THR A 20 -10.34 34.85 2.08
C THR A 20 -10.81 33.51 1.57
N GLU A 21 -10.59 33.20 0.29
CA GLU A 21 -10.82 31.86 -0.20
C GLU A 21 -9.88 30.93 0.55
N ASP A 22 -10.42 29.86 1.12
CA ASP A 22 -9.60 28.85 1.76
C ASP A 22 -8.59 28.33 0.73
N LEU A 23 -7.31 28.50 1.04
CA LEU A 23 -6.26 27.79 0.32
C LEU A 23 -6.63 26.31 0.37
N ILE A 24 -6.67 25.66 -0.80
CA ILE A 24 -6.79 24.21 -0.88
C ILE A 24 -5.63 23.64 -0.06
N SER A 25 -5.90 23.26 1.18
CA SER A 25 -4.89 22.61 2.00
C SER A 25 -4.48 21.36 1.23
N PRO A 26 -3.19 21.03 1.10
CA PRO A 26 -2.80 19.75 0.56
C PRO A 26 -3.45 18.69 1.44
N TYR A 27 -4.50 18.05 0.94
CA TYR A 27 -5.11 16.92 1.62
C TYR A 27 -3.97 15.94 1.87
N HIS A 28 -3.65 15.70 3.15
CA HIS A 28 -2.75 14.63 3.52
C HIS A 28 -3.33 13.37 2.89
N TYR A 29 -2.68 12.96 1.81
CA TYR A 29 -3.08 11.90 0.91
C TYR A 29 -3.39 10.68 1.76
N SER A 30 -4.53 10.04 1.53
CA SER A 30 -4.83 8.75 2.15
C SER A 30 -3.77 7.75 1.68
N VAL A 31 -2.75 7.57 2.52
CA VAL A 31 -1.73 6.56 2.35
C VAL A 31 -2.35 5.27 2.86
N ILE A 32 -2.47 4.29 1.96
CA ILE A 32 -2.78 2.93 2.36
C ILE A 32 -1.83 2.50 3.49
N GLN A 33 -2.39 1.93 4.55
CA GLN A 33 -1.61 1.61 5.73
C GLN A 33 -0.57 0.54 5.43
N LYS A 34 0.55 0.58 6.16
CA LYS A 34 1.58 -0.45 6.08
C LYS A 34 0.98 -1.79 6.52
N VAL A 35 1.35 -2.86 5.83
CA VAL A 35 1.09 -4.22 6.27
C VAL A 35 1.80 -4.45 7.61
N SER A 36 1.04 -4.86 8.63
CA SER A 36 1.52 -5.17 9.97
C SER A 36 1.41 -6.66 10.28
N ASN A 37 2.05 -7.09 11.36
CA ASN A 37 1.96 -8.46 11.89
C ASN A 37 2.25 -9.55 10.83
N PHE A 38 3.11 -9.26 9.85
CA PHE A 38 3.48 -10.22 8.81
C PHE A 38 4.34 -11.33 9.41
N LYS A 39 3.77 -12.55 9.43
CA LYS A 39 4.33 -13.68 10.17
C LYS A 39 4.23 -14.98 9.40
N LEU A 40 5.09 -15.92 9.81
CA LEU A 40 5.04 -17.30 9.37
C LEU A 40 3.99 -18.06 10.20
N ASP A 41 3.00 -18.66 9.54
CA ASP A 41 2.00 -19.50 10.21
C ASP A 41 2.47 -20.96 10.27
N ALA A 42 3.01 -21.49 9.16
CA ALA A 42 3.48 -22.87 9.09
C ALA A 42 4.44 -23.12 7.93
N VAL A 43 5.33 -24.12 8.08
CA VAL A 43 6.05 -24.76 6.99
C VAL A 43 5.64 -26.23 6.96
N ASP A 44 4.84 -26.61 5.97
CA ASP A 44 4.23 -27.93 5.89
C ASP A 44 4.42 -28.57 4.50
N THR A 45 3.64 -29.62 4.23
CA THR A 45 3.64 -30.35 2.96
C THR A 45 2.26 -30.30 2.31
N THR A 46 2.24 -30.14 0.99
CA THR A 46 1.04 -30.34 0.17
C THR A 46 0.67 -31.83 0.12
N PHE A 47 -0.54 -32.14 -0.36
CA PHE A 47 -0.96 -33.52 -0.61
C PHE A 47 -0.06 -34.25 -1.62
N THR A 48 0.63 -33.50 -2.50
CA THR A 48 1.63 -34.00 -3.46
C THR A 48 3.03 -34.16 -2.85
N GLY A 49 3.20 -33.95 -1.55
CA GLY A 49 4.48 -34.09 -0.86
C GLY A 49 5.47 -32.94 -1.08
N LYS A 50 5.04 -31.82 -1.66
CA LYS A 50 5.91 -30.63 -1.84
C LYS A 50 5.89 -29.76 -0.59
N ARG A 51 7.03 -29.15 -0.24
CA ARG A 51 7.09 -28.15 0.84
C ARG A 51 6.24 -26.93 0.49
N ARG A 52 5.58 -26.36 1.50
CA ARG A 52 4.77 -25.15 1.38
C ARG A 52 4.98 -24.26 2.60
N VAL A 53 5.03 -22.95 2.36
CA VAL A 53 5.12 -21.91 3.41
C VAL A 53 3.78 -21.19 3.51
N ARG A 54 3.15 -21.19 4.68
CA ARG A 54 1.94 -20.43 4.98
C ARG A 54 2.28 -19.21 5.83
N MET A 55 1.77 -18.06 5.43
CA MET A 55 2.05 -16.77 6.06
C MET A 55 0.78 -15.93 6.10
N SER A 56 0.68 -15.05 7.10
CA SER A 56 -0.45 -14.15 7.30
C SER A 56 0.01 -12.77 7.74
N TRP A 57 -0.85 -11.78 7.52
CA TRP A 57 -0.59 -10.39 7.86
C TRP A 57 -1.90 -9.63 8.13
N GLU A 58 -1.75 -8.39 8.58
CA GLU A 58 -2.86 -7.50 8.95
C GLU A 58 -2.69 -6.13 8.29
N ILE A 59 -3.79 -5.39 8.19
CA ILE A 59 -3.80 -3.97 7.84
C ILE A 59 -4.87 -3.28 8.68
N SER A 60 -4.55 -2.14 9.27
CA SER A 60 -5.46 -1.44 10.19
C SER A 60 -6.66 -0.79 9.49
N ASP A 61 -6.50 -0.39 8.23
CA ASP A 61 -7.56 0.19 7.40
C ASP A 61 -7.52 -0.41 5.99
N THR A 62 -8.69 -0.87 5.53
CA THR A 62 -8.89 -1.47 4.20
C THR A 62 -9.70 -0.57 3.26
N SER A 63 -10.13 0.61 3.71
CA SER A 63 -10.99 1.53 2.96
C SER A 63 -10.50 1.81 1.54
N ASN A 64 -9.18 1.95 1.39
CA ASN A 64 -8.51 2.22 0.12
C ASN A 64 -7.67 1.04 -0.38
N LEU A 65 -7.77 -0.14 0.24
CA LEU A 65 -7.05 -1.35 -0.19
C LEU A 65 -7.73 -1.98 -1.41
N ARG A 66 -6.98 -2.12 -2.50
CA ARG A 66 -7.44 -2.82 -3.71
C ARG A 66 -7.04 -4.29 -3.68
N TYR A 67 -5.77 -4.57 -3.39
CA TYR A 67 -5.19 -5.91 -3.30
C TYR A 67 -3.78 -5.86 -2.70
N PHE A 68 -3.16 -7.02 -2.54
CA PHE A 68 -1.77 -7.21 -2.16
C PHE A 68 -0.94 -7.75 -3.33
N GLU A 69 0.32 -7.37 -3.35
CA GLU A 69 1.36 -8.03 -4.13
C GLU A 69 2.35 -8.70 -3.17
N ILE A 70 2.66 -9.96 -3.46
CA ILE A 70 3.50 -10.80 -2.61
C ILE A 70 4.78 -11.07 -3.37
N TYR A 71 5.89 -10.76 -2.74
CA TYR A 71 7.22 -10.89 -3.31
C TYR A 71 8.02 -11.93 -2.55
N ARG A 72 8.90 -12.62 -3.27
CA ARG A 72 9.85 -13.58 -2.71
C ARG A 72 11.23 -13.39 -3.32
N SER A 73 12.26 -13.52 -2.50
CA SER A 73 13.65 -13.62 -2.94
C SER A 73 14.35 -14.82 -2.30
N GLN A 74 15.37 -15.34 -3.00
CA GLN A 74 16.36 -16.28 -2.46
C GLN A 74 17.68 -15.57 -2.09
N LYS A 75 17.87 -14.32 -2.52
CA LYS A 75 19.06 -13.48 -2.28
C LYS A 75 18.57 -12.06 -1.94
N ASN A 76 18.62 -11.68 -0.66
CA ASN A 76 18.27 -10.32 -0.21
C ASN A 76 19.44 -9.35 -0.52
N PRO A 77 19.23 -8.07 -0.88
CA PRO A 77 17.95 -7.36 -1.07
C PRO A 77 17.48 -7.11 -2.52
N ASP A 78 18.28 -7.42 -3.54
CA ASP A 78 18.04 -6.89 -4.88
C ASP A 78 17.28 -7.82 -5.86
N ASN A 79 16.78 -8.97 -5.38
CA ASN A 79 16.23 -10.02 -6.28
C ASN A 79 14.83 -10.52 -5.90
N TYR A 80 13.99 -9.63 -5.38
CA TYR A 80 12.59 -9.95 -5.13
C TYR A 80 11.81 -10.08 -6.44
N LYS A 81 11.03 -11.16 -6.54
CA LYS A 81 10.11 -11.41 -7.66
C LYS A 81 8.70 -11.50 -7.12
N ILE A 82 7.75 -10.95 -7.88
CA ILE A 82 6.31 -11.12 -7.61
C ILE A 82 5.99 -12.62 -7.76
N ILE A 83 5.37 -13.19 -6.73
CA ILE A 83 4.85 -14.56 -6.74
C ILE A 83 3.32 -14.61 -6.67
N ALA A 84 2.69 -13.51 -6.28
CA ALA A 84 1.25 -13.29 -6.40
C ALA A 84 0.95 -11.81 -6.58
N SER A 85 0.03 -11.48 -7.48
CA SER A 85 -0.49 -10.12 -7.68
C SER A 85 -2.02 -10.18 -7.69
N ASN A 86 -2.68 -9.02 -7.53
CA ASN A 86 -4.13 -8.92 -7.36
C ASN A 86 -4.68 -9.80 -6.22
N TYR A 87 -3.86 -10.07 -5.20
CA TYR A 87 -4.22 -10.99 -4.12
C TYR A 87 -5.08 -10.30 -3.07
N LYS A 88 -6.25 -10.84 -2.73
CA LYS A 88 -7.23 -10.15 -1.85
C LYS A 88 -7.31 -10.70 -0.43
N GLN A 89 -6.64 -11.81 -0.15
CA GLN A 89 -6.69 -12.45 1.16
C GLN A 89 -5.54 -11.96 2.05
N PHE A 90 -5.73 -12.11 3.36
CA PHE A 90 -4.77 -11.72 4.42
C PHE A 90 -3.82 -12.85 4.85
N ALA A 91 -3.91 -13.98 4.16
CA ALA A 91 -3.02 -15.12 4.35
C ALA A 91 -2.72 -15.73 2.99
N PHE A 92 -1.49 -16.19 2.79
CA PHE A 92 -1.01 -16.76 1.53
C PHE A 92 -0.22 -18.04 1.79
N ALA A 93 -0.28 -18.95 0.82
CA ALA A 93 0.44 -20.22 0.86
C ALA A 93 1.34 -20.36 -0.37
N ASP A 94 2.65 -20.24 -0.17
CA ASP A 94 3.65 -20.46 -1.20
C ASP A 94 3.95 -21.95 -1.36
N SER A 95 3.30 -22.59 -2.33
CA SER A 95 3.51 -23.99 -2.70
C SER A 95 4.45 -24.18 -3.91
N ALA A 96 4.94 -23.08 -4.50
CA ALA A 96 5.80 -23.09 -5.67
C ALA A 96 7.26 -22.80 -5.24
N LEU A 97 7.72 -23.55 -4.24
CA LEU A 97 9.08 -23.41 -3.73
C LEU A 97 10.10 -23.94 -4.75
N PRO A 98 11.26 -23.26 -4.88
CA PRO A 98 12.42 -23.81 -5.58
C PRO A 98 12.87 -25.15 -4.98
N THR A 99 13.65 -25.91 -5.74
CA THR A 99 14.27 -27.16 -5.26
C THR A 99 15.07 -26.92 -3.99
N ILE A 100 14.87 -27.78 -3.00
CA ILE A 100 15.51 -27.70 -1.68
C ILE A 100 16.51 -28.86 -1.56
N ASN A 101 17.80 -28.56 -1.60
CA ASN A 101 18.86 -29.56 -1.47
C ASN A 101 19.10 -29.95 -0.02
N ASP A 102 19.37 -28.97 0.85
CA ASP A 102 19.53 -29.18 2.30
C ASP A 102 18.57 -28.26 3.06
N SER A 103 18.77 -26.96 2.88
CA SER A 103 17.89 -25.90 3.36
C SER A 103 17.81 -24.79 2.33
N LEU A 104 16.69 -24.09 2.32
CA LEU A 104 16.42 -22.96 1.45
C LEU A 104 15.99 -21.79 2.32
N ARG A 105 16.78 -20.71 2.29
CA ARG A 105 16.44 -19.45 2.95
C ARG A 105 15.67 -18.56 1.97
N LEU A 106 14.51 -18.11 2.40
CA LEU A 106 13.58 -17.30 1.63
C LEU A 106 13.30 -16.01 2.36
N TYR A 107 13.11 -14.95 1.58
CA TYR A 107 12.73 -13.63 2.07
C TYR A 107 11.42 -13.25 1.41
N TYR A 108 10.46 -12.77 2.19
CA TYR A 108 9.15 -12.38 1.72
C TYR A 108 8.85 -10.93 2.07
N LEU A 109 8.10 -10.26 1.18
CA LEU A 109 7.52 -8.94 1.39
C LEU A 109 6.08 -8.95 0.89
N VAL A 110 5.22 -8.19 1.55
CA VAL A 110 3.85 -7.94 1.11
C VAL A 110 3.68 -6.44 0.91
N PHE A 111 3.28 -6.05 -0.30
CA PHE A 111 2.94 -4.67 -0.64
C PHE A 111 1.42 -4.52 -0.68
N PRO A 112 0.83 -3.60 0.11
CA PRO A 112 -0.57 -3.23 -0.05
C PRO A 112 -0.69 -2.28 -1.24
N ILE A 113 -1.56 -2.61 -2.19
CA ILE A 113 -1.85 -1.77 -3.36
C ILE A 113 -3.19 -1.09 -3.13
N GLY A 114 -3.15 0.23 -3.08
CA GLY A 114 -4.31 1.06 -2.84
C GLY A 114 -4.94 1.63 -4.10
N THR A 115 -6.14 2.16 -3.94
CA THR A 115 -6.84 2.95 -4.97
C THR A 115 -7.27 4.29 -4.40
N LYS A 116 -7.14 5.33 -5.22
CA LYS A 116 -7.69 6.65 -4.93
C LYS A 116 -8.33 7.23 -6.18
N THR A 117 -9.33 8.07 -6.00
CA THR A 117 -9.86 8.89 -7.09
C THR A 117 -8.94 10.10 -7.27
N ASP A 118 -8.42 10.29 -8.47
CA ASP A 118 -7.70 11.49 -8.86
C ASP A 118 -8.67 12.68 -8.83
N VAL A 119 -8.35 13.69 -8.02
CA VAL A 119 -9.22 14.85 -7.78
C VAL A 119 -9.39 15.71 -9.04
N ARG A 120 -8.42 15.69 -9.96
CA ARG A 120 -8.45 16.48 -11.19
C ARG A 120 -9.26 15.82 -12.30
N THR A 121 -9.21 14.50 -12.39
CA THR A 121 -9.80 13.74 -13.50
C THR A 121 -11.02 12.92 -13.11
N GLY A 122 -11.28 12.71 -11.81
CA GLY A 122 -12.32 11.82 -11.32
C GLY A 122 -12.03 10.32 -11.56
N VAL A 123 -10.84 9.98 -12.08
CA VAL A 123 -10.46 8.61 -12.45
C VAL A 123 -9.84 7.90 -11.25
N GLN A 124 -10.20 6.63 -11.03
CA GLN A 124 -9.51 5.81 -10.04
C GLN A 124 -8.10 5.43 -10.51
N VAL A 125 -7.10 5.75 -9.70
CA VAL A 125 -5.70 5.40 -9.91
C VAL A 125 -5.22 4.48 -8.80
N SER A 126 -4.34 3.53 -9.15
CA SER A 126 -3.69 2.66 -8.18
C SER A 126 -2.39 3.26 -7.69
N PHE A 127 -2.04 2.96 -6.44
CA PHE A 127 -0.77 3.37 -5.86
C PHE A 127 -0.21 2.27 -4.97
N ILE A 128 1.11 2.19 -4.90
CA ILE A 128 1.83 1.20 -4.10
C ILE A 128 2.02 1.77 -2.69
N GLY A 129 1.55 1.04 -1.69
CA GLY A 129 1.78 1.36 -0.29
C GLY A 129 3.15 0.94 0.24
N PRO A 130 3.48 1.34 1.48
CA PRO A 130 4.70 0.88 2.11
C PRO A 130 4.69 -0.65 2.31
N PRO A 131 5.80 -1.35 2.02
CA PRO A 131 5.85 -2.80 2.20
C PRO A 131 5.79 -3.19 3.68
N SER A 132 5.41 -4.45 3.93
CA SER A 132 5.65 -5.11 5.21
C SER A 132 7.14 -5.08 5.60
N ASP A 133 7.43 -5.41 6.86
CA ASP A 133 8.78 -5.83 7.21
C ASP A 133 9.14 -7.14 6.48
N THR A 134 10.44 -7.41 6.30
CA THR A 134 10.89 -8.63 5.62
C THR A 134 10.67 -9.86 6.51
N LEU A 135 9.88 -10.82 6.04
CA LEU A 135 9.77 -12.12 6.69
C LEU A 135 10.85 -13.05 6.14
N ILE A 136 11.70 -13.57 7.04
CA ILE A 136 12.79 -14.49 6.69
C ILE A 136 12.40 -15.91 7.13
N VAL A 137 12.39 -16.85 6.18
CA VAL A 137 12.00 -18.24 6.43
C VAL A 137 13.09 -19.18 5.98
N THR A 138 13.42 -20.19 6.79
CA THR A 138 14.30 -21.29 6.37
C THR A 138 13.49 -22.57 6.24
N VAL A 139 13.43 -23.12 5.04
CA VAL A 139 12.73 -24.37 4.74
C VAL A 139 13.75 -25.49 4.59
N LYS A 140 13.61 -26.58 5.34
CA LYS A 140 14.48 -27.75 5.24
C LYS A 140 13.92 -28.78 4.25
N LYS A 141 14.80 -29.54 3.61
CA LYS A 141 14.42 -30.69 2.78
C LYS A 141 13.58 -31.68 3.62
N LEU A 142 12.66 -32.39 2.97
CA LEU A 142 11.96 -33.51 3.60
C LEU A 142 12.94 -34.65 3.82
N LYS A 143 12.85 -35.30 4.98
CA LYS A 143 13.62 -36.52 5.25
C LYS A 143 13.05 -37.67 4.43
#